data_AF-B4QG00-F1
#
_entry.id   AF-B4QG00-F1
#
_cell.length_a   1.000
_cell.length_b   1.000
_cell.length_c   1.000
_cell.angle_alpha   90.00
_cell.angle_beta   90.00
_cell.angle_gamma   90.00
#
_symmetry.space_group_name_H-M   'P 1'
#
loop_
_entity.id
_entity.type
_entity.pdbx_description
1 polymer ?
#
loop_
_entity_poly.entity_id
_entity_poly.type
_entity_poly.pdbx_seq_one_letter_code
_entity_poly.pdbx_strand_id
1 'polypeptide(L)'
;MMHTALIRELVESGHQVTMVTAFTLEKEQLGSNYTEILIEPVYDFWHDVKLNFGAQHLFELTRMTNYDFLKMLEIIGLKTTEHALRQPKVRALIHAEQKEGVFDLLLAEQFYQEAFLALAHLYKVPVVTTSTLGYENHMSQMMGLITPWSFVPHGFMPFTDRMSFLERVKNSYASFYEDMDRLLNYFPKMDAVAREFFGPVLAEVPKVKHMEREISVMLLNSHAPLTTARPTVDAMVPVGGMHIYPPKPLPADMQAFLDGATEGAIFFSLGSNVQSKDMPVKMLRLFLQVFGSLKQRVLWKFEDESISQLPDNVMVRKYIYISLIIHITAHIGIYFVAAP
;
A
#
# COMPACT_ATOMS: atom_id res chain seq x y z
N MET A 1 2.94 -3.78 -9.02
CA MET A 1 2.47 -2.83 -7.98
C MET A 1 2.65 -1.42 -8.52
N MET A 2 1.88 -0.45 -8.02
CA MET A 2 1.91 0.95 -8.49
C MET A 2 3.33 1.56 -8.44
N HIS A 3 4.04 1.42 -7.32
CA HIS A 3 5.42 1.93 -7.20
C HIS A 3 6.37 1.33 -8.23
N THR A 4 6.37 0.00 -8.39
CA THR A 4 7.25 -0.66 -9.37
C THR A 4 6.99 -0.18 -10.78
N ALA A 5 5.72 0.06 -11.16
CA ALA A 5 5.38 0.62 -12.46
C ALA A 5 5.95 2.04 -12.59
N LEU A 6 5.68 2.91 -11.62
CA LEU A 6 6.17 4.29 -11.63
C LEU A 6 7.70 4.38 -11.74
N ILE A 7 8.43 3.60 -10.94
CA ILE A 7 9.90 3.56 -10.96
C ILE A 7 10.41 3.06 -12.32
N ARG A 8 9.78 2.00 -12.87
CA ARG A 8 10.14 1.48 -14.20
C ARG A 8 9.96 2.55 -15.28
N GLU A 9 8.80 3.19 -15.35
CA GLU A 9 8.50 4.20 -16.38
C GLU A 9 9.45 5.41 -16.28
N LEU A 10 9.83 5.82 -15.06
CA LEU A 10 10.82 6.89 -14.85
C LEU A 10 12.19 6.50 -15.42
N VAL A 11 12.66 5.29 -15.12
CA VAL A 11 13.95 4.79 -15.60
C VAL A 11 13.94 4.62 -17.13
N GLU A 12 12.87 4.05 -17.69
CA GLU A 12 12.70 3.88 -19.14
C GLU A 12 12.62 5.22 -19.88
N SER A 13 12.09 6.26 -19.22
CA SER A 13 12.09 7.65 -19.73
C SER A 13 13.45 8.35 -19.61
N GLY A 14 14.48 7.66 -19.10
CA GLY A 14 15.85 8.17 -19.01
C GLY A 14 16.19 8.90 -17.70
N HIS A 15 15.31 8.88 -16.70
CA HIS A 15 15.60 9.48 -15.40
C HIS A 15 16.55 8.62 -14.57
N GLN A 16 17.35 9.29 -13.74
CA GLN A 16 18.18 8.65 -12.71
C GLN A 16 17.34 8.51 -11.44
N VAL A 17 17.20 7.28 -10.93
CA VAL A 17 16.34 6.99 -9.78
C VAL A 17 17.15 6.35 -8.67
N THR A 18 17.17 7.01 -7.50
CA THR A 18 17.69 6.42 -6.25
C THR A 18 16.52 6.09 -5.34
N MET A 19 16.30 4.82 -5.04
CA MET A 19 15.18 4.35 -4.22
C MET A 19 15.66 3.84 -2.86
N VAL A 20 15.11 4.41 -1.79
CA VAL A 20 15.23 3.84 -0.44
C VAL A 20 14.12 2.81 -0.27
N THR A 21 14.47 1.54 -0.07
CA THR A 21 13.48 0.44 -0.04
C THR A 21 13.89 -0.71 0.86
N ALA A 22 12.92 -1.38 1.48
CA ALA A 22 13.13 -2.64 2.19
C ALA A 22 13.02 -3.86 1.26
N PHE A 23 12.46 -3.70 0.05
CA PHE A 23 12.26 -4.77 -0.91
C PHE A 23 12.94 -4.43 -2.24
N THR A 24 13.88 -5.27 -2.66
CA THR A 24 14.65 -5.07 -3.89
C THR A 24 13.81 -5.28 -5.16
N LEU A 25 14.08 -4.46 -6.17
CA LEU A 25 13.59 -4.56 -7.54
C LEU A 25 14.64 -5.16 -8.50
N GLU A 26 15.70 -5.82 -8.01
CA GLU A 26 16.77 -6.41 -8.84
C GLU A 26 16.21 -7.28 -9.99
N LYS A 27 15.14 -8.03 -9.74
CA LYS A 27 14.49 -8.90 -10.74
C LYS A 27 13.89 -8.14 -11.93
N GLU A 28 13.63 -6.85 -11.77
CA GLU A 28 13.11 -5.98 -12.83
C GLU A 28 14.20 -5.56 -13.81
N GLN A 29 15.49 -5.73 -13.48
CA GLN A 29 16.63 -5.44 -14.36
C GLN A 29 16.59 -4.03 -14.96
N LEU A 30 16.31 -3.03 -14.12
CA LEU A 30 16.12 -1.62 -14.52
C LEU A 30 17.38 -0.91 -15.07
N GLY A 31 18.53 -1.61 -15.13
CA GLY A 31 19.75 -1.08 -15.71
C GLY A 31 20.52 -0.12 -14.80
N SER A 32 21.48 0.61 -15.38
CA SER A 32 22.43 1.45 -14.63
C SER A 32 21.84 2.73 -14.05
N ASN A 33 20.67 3.15 -14.53
CA ASN A 33 20.03 4.40 -14.11
C ASN A 33 19.20 4.25 -12.81
N TYR A 34 19.22 3.07 -12.21
CA TYR A 34 18.48 2.74 -11.00
C TYR A 34 19.45 2.31 -9.90
N THR A 35 19.37 2.97 -8.75
CA THR A 35 20.20 2.71 -7.57
C THR A 35 19.32 2.42 -6.36
N GLU A 36 19.62 1.36 -5.62
CA GLU A 36 18.90 0.98 -4.41
C GLU A 36 19.69 1.29 -3.14
N ILE A 37 19.04 2.00 -2.22
CA ILE A 37 19.42 2.11 -0.81
C ILE A 37 18.55 1.11 -0.04
N LEU A 38 19.06 -0.12 0.09
CA LEU A 38 18.36 -1.19 0.79
C LEU A 38 18.35 -0.97 2.31
N ILE A 39 17.17 -1.11 2.91
CA ILE A 39 16.95 -1.15 4.36
C ILE A 39 17.07 -2.62 4.80
N GLU A 40 18.21 -2.96 5.39
CA GLU A 40 18.55 -4.34 5.75
C GLU A 40 19.02 -4.42 7.22
N PRO A 41 18.43 -5.30 8.05
CA PRO A 41 17.32 -6.20 7.73
C PRO A 41 15.98 -5.46 7.56
N VAL A 42 15.01 -6.10 6.91
CA VAL A 42 13.61 -5.61 6.88
C VAL A 42 13.07 -5.58 8.31
N TYR A 43 12.38 -4.49 8.66
CA TYR A 43 11.79 -4.35 9.99
C TYR A 43 10.65 -5.36 10.19
N ASP A 44 10.72 -6.15 11.26
CA ASP A 44 9.66 -7.10 11.64
C ASP A 44 8.52 -6.36 12.34
N PHE A 45 7.70 -5.65 11.57
CA PHE A 45 6.53 -4.95 12.11
C PHE A 45 5.50 -5.91 12.70
N TRP A 46 5.50 -7.18 12.31
CA TRP A 46 4.58 -8.19 12.85
C TRP A 46 4.85 -8.49 14.32
N HIS A 47 6.10 -8.35 14.76
CA HIS A 47 6.46 -8.43 16.17
C HIS A 47 5.67 -7.40 16.99
N ASP A 48 5.65 -6.14 16.54
CA ASP A 48 4.92 -5.07 17.20
C ASP A 48 3.40 -5.30 17.14
N VAL A 49 2.89 -5.77 16.01
CA VAL A 49 1.46 -6.08 15.87
C VAL A 49 1.02 -7.15 16.87
N LYS A 50 1.80 -8.22 17.02
CA LYS A 50 1.55 -9.29 17.99
C LYS A 50 1.62 -8.79 19.43
N LEU A 51 2.65 -8.01 19.76
CA LEU A 51 2.85 -7.52 21.12
C LEU A 51 1.78 -6.52 21.56
N ASN A 52 1.43 -5.57 20.69
CA ASN A 52 0.54 -4.47 21.06
C ASN A 52 -0.94 -4.80 20.88
N PHE A 53 -1.28 -5.70 19.94
CA PHE A 53 -2.69 -5.98 19.59
C PHE A 53 -3.09 -7.46 19.71
N GLY A 54 -2.15 -8.35 20.07
CA GLY A 54 -2.43 -9.78 20.29
C GLY A 54 -2.73 -10.58 19.01
N ALA A 55 -2.72 -9.96 17.83
CA ALA A 55 -3.04 -10.60 16.56
C ALA A 55 -1.91 -11.54 16.11
N GLN A 56 -2.21 -12.84 15.99
CA GLN A 56 -1.21 -13.87 15.69
C GLN A 56 -0.89 -13.99 14.20
N HIS A 57 -1.86 -13.64 13.35
CA HIS A 57 -1.74 -13.66 11.90
C HIS A 57 -2.69 -12.65 11.26
N LEU A 58 -2.42 -12.28 10.00
CA LEU A 58 -3.11 -11.19 9.30
C LEU A 58 -4.63 -11.32 9.21
N PHE A 59 -5.18 -12.55 9.23
CA PHE A 59 -6.64 -12.74 9.25
C PHE A 59 -7.33 -12.16 10.50
N GLU A 60 -6.61 -11.97 11.62
CA GLU A 60 -7.19 -11.40 12.84
C GLU A 60 -7.31 -9.87 12.78
N LEU A 61 -6.60 -9.21 11.85
CA LEU A 61 -6.74 -7.75 11.68
C LEU A 61 -8.16 -7.34 11.29
N THR A 62 -8.88 -8.21 10.58
CA THR A 62 -10.29 -8.00 10.21
C THR A 62 -11.24 -7.87 11.40
N ARG A 63 -10.79 -8.25 12.60
CA ARG A 63 -11.56 -8.16 13.86
C ARG A 63 -11.18 -6.96 14.70
N MET A 64 -10.17 -6.20 14.27
CA MET A 64 -9.74 -5.00 14.99
C MET A 64 -10.84 -3.95 14.96
N THR A 65 -10.90 -3.17 16.03
CA THR A 65 -11.67 -1.94 16.00
C THR A 65 -10.95 -0.93 15.08
N ASN A 66 -11.69 0.04 14.52
CA ASN A 66 -11.07 1.12 13.74
C ASN A 66 -9.99 1.86 14.55
N TYR A 67 -10.18 1.99 15.87
CA TYR A 67 -9.20 2.58 16.77
C TYR A 67 -7.90 1.77 16.81
N ASP A 68 -8.00 0.46 17.07
CA ASP A 68 -6.81 -0.41 17.15
C ASP A 68 -6.07 -0.45 15.81
N PHE A 69 -6.82 -0.46 14.71
CA PHE A 69 -6.28 -0.45 13.36
C PHE A 69 -5.50 0.84 13.05
N LEU A 70 -6.06 2.01 13.34
CA LEU A 70 -5.36 3.30 13.20
C LEU A 70 -4.10 3.36 14.08
N LYS A 71 -4.18 2.85 15.32
CA LYS A 71 -3.02 2.76 16.21
C LYS A 71 -1.95 1.80 15.70
N MET A 72 -2.35 0.72 15.07
CA MET A 72 -1.43 -0.21 14.44
C MET A 72 -0.67 0.48 13.30
N LEU A 73 -1.36 1.18 12.40
CA LEU A 73 -0.72 1.95 11.32
C LEU A 73 0.25 3.00 11.86
N GLU A 74 -0.12 3.73 12.91
CA GLU A 74 0.74 4.71 13.57
C GLU A 74 2.05 4.08 14.08
N ILE A 75 1.96 2.95 14.78
CA ILE A 75 3.12 2.24 15.34
C ILE A 75 4.00 1.71 14.21
N ILE A 76 3.41 1.06 13.21
CA ILE A 76 4.16 0.51 12.06
C ILE A 76 4.87 1.65 11.33
N GLY A 77 4.17 2.74 11.00
CA GLY A 77 4.74 3.90 10.31
C GLY A 77 5.91 4.50 11.09
N LEU A 78 5.71 4.78 12.38
CA LEU A 78 6.75 5.37 13.23
C LEU A 78 7.99 4.46 13.35
N LYS A 79 7.79 3.17 13.63
CA LYS A 79 8.88 2.22 13.86
C LYS A 79 9.66 1.89 12.58
N THR A 80 8.97 1.73 11.46
CA THR A 80 9.62 1.51 10.16
C THR A 80 10.40 2.75 9.73
N THR A 81 9.88 3.95 9.98
CA THR A 81 10.59 5.22 9.73
C THR A 81 11.88 5.29 10.54
N GLU A 82 11.79 5.08 11.86
CA GLU A 82 12.94 5.12 12.76
C GLU A 82 14.00 4.09 12.35
N HIS A 83 13.58 2.85 12.08
CA HIS A 83 14.47 1.78 11.64
C HIS A 83 15.19 2.12 10.33
N ALA A 84 14.46 2.67 9.35
CA ALA A 84 15.02 3.07 8.07
C ALA A 84 16.01 4.24 8.20
N LEU A 85 15.68 5.27 8.99
CA LEU A 85 16.57 6.42 9.22
C LEU A 85 17.84 6.06 10.00
N ARG A 86 17.81 4.98 10.81
CA ARG A 86 19.00 4.45 11.48
C ARG A 86 19.97 3.72 10.54
N GLN A 87 19.54 3.35 9.34
CA GLN A 87 20.38 2.58 8.41
C GLN A 87 21.60 3.37 7.94
N PRO A 88 22.82 2.79 7.94
CA PRO A 88 24.03 3.50 7.53
C PRO A 88 23.96 4.13 6.14
N LYS A 89 23.36 3.44 5.17
CA LYS A 89 23.22 3.96 3.80
C LYS A 89 22.23 5.13 3.71
N VAL A 90 21.14 5.09 4.48
CA VAL A 90 20.18 6.20 4.58
C VAL A 90 20.81 7.38 5.31
N ARG A 91 21.57 7.12 6.37
CA ARG A 91 22.36 8.17 7.06
C ARG A 91 23.39 8.81 6.15
N ALA A 92 24.05 8.04 5.28
CA ALA A 92 24.98 8.58 4.29
C ALA A 92 24.25 9.54 3.32
N LEU A 93 23.04 9.20 2.88
CA LEU A 93 22.19 10.10 2.10
C LEU A 93 21.86 11.39 2.89
N ILE A 94 21.53 11.29 4.17
CA ILE A 94 21.22 12.45 5.02
C ILE A 94 22.45 13.32 5.28
N HIS A 95 23.65 12.74 5.40
CA HIS A 95 24.89 13.46 5.71
C HIS A 95 25.80 13.75 4.50
N ALA A 96 25.40 13.40 3.28
CA ALA A 96 26.16 13.71 2.06
C ALA A 96 26.52 15.20 1.96
N GLU A 97 27.75 15.52 1.54
CA GLU A 97 28.26 16.90 1.48
C GLU A 97 27.56 17.74 0.40
N GLN A 98 27.37 17.17 -0.78
CA GLN A 98 26.65 17.80 -1.86
C GLN A 98 25.15 17.47 -1.75
N LYS A 99 24.33 18.51 -1.58
CA LYS A 99 22.86 18.40 -1.52
C LYS A 99 22.19 18.99 -2.76
N GLU A 100 22.54 20.24 -3.07
CA GLU A 100 21.87 20.95 -4.16
C GLU A 100 22.31 20.42 -5.53
N GLY A 101 21.33 20.27 -6.43
CA GLY A 101 21.54 19.77 -7.79
C GLY A 101 21.86 18.27 -7.89
N VAL A 102 21.69 17.50 -6.81
CA VAL A 102 21.85 16.04 -6.83
C VAL A 102 20.56 15.34 -7.25
N PHE A 103 19.43 15.86 -6.80
CA PHE A 103 18.09 15.39 -7.15
C PHE A 103 17.24 16.57 -7.61
N ASP A 104 16.24 16.28 -8.43
CA ASP A 104 15.29 17.28 -8.93
C ASP A 104 13.88 17.11 -8.32
N LEU A 105 13.62 15.96 -7.68
CA LEU A 105 12.31 15.58 -7.17
C LEU A 105 12.43 14.57 -6.04
N LEU A 106 11.62 14.73 -4.97
CA LEU A 106 11.36 13.68 -4.01
C LEU A 106 10.03 12.99 -4.35
N LEU A 107 10.09 11.68 -4.60
CA LEU A 107 8.92 10.82 -4.70
C LEU A 107 8.75 10.02 -3.40
N ALA A 108 7.65 10.22 -2.68
CA ALA A 108 7.41 9.59 -1.37
C ALA A 108 6.05 8.88 -1.28
N GLU A 109 6.02 7.70 -0.66
CA GLU A 109 4.75 7.03 -0.34
C GLU A 109 4.04 7.72 0.83
N GLN A 110 2.72 7.84 0.74
CA GLN A 110 1.86 8.28 1.83
C GLN A 110 1.49 7.12 2.75
N PHE A 111 2.35 6.87 3.74
CA PHE A 111 2.15 5.81 4.73
C PHE A 111 2.82 6.13 6.09
N TYR A 112 2.28 7.10 6.85
CA TYR A 112 2.72 7.43 8.20
C TYR A 112 4.26 7.55 8.35
N GLN A 113 4.91 8.24 7.41
CA GLN A 113 6.36 8.27 7.21
C GLN A 113 6.89 9.70 6.91
N GLU A 114 6.20 10.74 7.40
CA GLU A 114 6.43 12.12 6.96
C GLU A 114 7.79 12.69 7.36
N ALA A 115 8.54 12.05 8.27
CA ALA A 115 9.93 12.44 8.53
C ALA A 115 10.80 12.40 7.26
N PHE A 116 10.48 11.53 6.29
CA PHE A 116 11.18 11.49 5.00
C PHE A 116 10.93 12.72 4.13
N LEU A 117 9.86 13.49 4.37
CA LEU A 117 9.63 14.76 3.67
C LEU A 117 10.73 15.79 3.99
N ALA A 118 11.44 15.64 5.10
CA ALA A 118 12.59 16.49 5.42
C ALA A 118 13.74 16.37 4.38
N LEU A 119 13.79 15.27 3.61
CA LEU A 119 14.72 15.14 2.49
C LEU A 119 14.46 16.21 1.41
N ALA A 120 13.20 16.60 1.20
CA ALA A 120 12.87 17.64 0.21
C ALA A 120 13.45 18.99 0.60
N HIS A 121 13.42 19.34 1.88
CA HIS A 121 14.07 20.54 2.41
C HIS A 121 15.60 20.45 2.36
N LEU A 122 16.15 19.26 2.63
CA LEU A 122 17.59 19.01 2.59
C LEU A 122 18.17 19.17 1.18
N TYR A 123 17.47 18.62 0.18
CA TYR A 123 17.87 18.63 -1.22
C TYR A 123 17.30 19.80 -2.02
N LYS A 124 16.42 20.60 -1.41
CA LYS A 124 15.71 21.74 -2.02
C LYS A 124 14.94 21.37 -3.29
N VAL A 125 14.16 20.29 -3.20
CA VAL A 125 13.37 19.74 -4.32
C VAL A 125 11.88 19.76 -4.01
N PRO A 126 11.01 19.85 -5.02
CA PRO A 126 9.58 19.62 -4.84
C PRO A 126 9.28 18.18 -4.41
N VAL A 127 8.10 17.99 -3.82
CA VAL A 127 7.61 16.68 -3.40
C VAL A 127 6.43 16.25 -4.25
N VAL A 128 6.52 15.05 -4.80
CA VAL A 128 5.39 14.30 -5.34
C VAL A 128 5.17 13.08 -4.47
N THR A 129 3.92 12.78 -4.17
CA THR A 129 3.60 11.63 -3.34
C THR A 129 2.73 10.63 -4.06
N THR A 130 2.80 9.38 -3.64
CA THR A 130 1.93 8.31 -4.09
C THR A 130 1.09 7.82 -2.91
N SER A 131 -0.12 7.36 -3.17
CA SER A 131 -0.87 6.57 -2.19
C SER A 131 -1.39 5.29 -2.81
N THR A 132 -0.85 4.17 -2.33
CA THR A 132 -1.23 2.83 -2.78
C THR A 132 -2.57 2.35 -2.22
N LEU A 133 -2.98 2.81 -1.03
CA LEU A 133 -4.28 2.51 -0.42
C LEU A 133 -5.43 3.30 -1.08
N GLY A 134 -5.10 4.39 -1.77
CA GLY A 134 -6.07 5.26 -2.40
C GLY A 134 -6.22 6.56 -1.63
N TYR A 135 -7.45 7.01 -1.40
CA TYR A 135 -7.70 8.29 -0.74
C TYR A 135 -8.12 8.07 0.71
N GLU A 136 -7.30 8.57 1.64
CA GLU A 136 -7.56 8.57 3.08
C GLU A 136 -8.06 9.93 3.60
N ASN A 137 -8.68 9.93 4.78
CA ASN A 137 -9.35 11.10 5.34
C ASN A 137 -8.43 12.33 5.45
N HIS A 138 -7.19 12.14 5.92
CA HIS A 138 -6.23 13.23 6.10
C HIS A 138 -5.68 13.85 4.81
N MET A 139 -5.76 13.15 3.66
CA MET A 139 -5.15 13.61 2.40
C MET A 139 -5.76 14.91 1.86
N SER A 140 -7.05 15.13 2.09
CA SER A 140 -7.69 16.43 1.77
C SER A 140 -6.95 17.60 2.40
N GLN A 141 -6.61 17.48 3.68
CA GLN A 141 -6.08 18.57 4.49
C GLN A 141 -4.64 18.92 4.10
N MET A 142 -3.91 17.93 3.60
CA MET A 142 -2.56 18.10 3.05
C MET A 142 -2.61 18.98 1.79
N MET A 143 -3.66 18.81 0.98
CA MET A 143 -3.89 19.56 -0.27
C MET A 143 -4.78 20.81 -0.09
N GLY A 144 -5.02 21.25 1.15
CA GLY A 144 -5.80 22.46 1.44
C GLY A 144 -7.32 22.32 1.24
N LEU A 145 -7.83 21.10 1.15
CA LEU A 145 -9.26 20.80 1.04
C LEU A 145 -9.89 20.50 2.40
N ILE A 146 -11.19 20.78 2.50
CA ILE A 146 -12.03 20.40 3.65
C ILE A 146 -12.93 19.25 3.21
N THR A 147 -12.80 18.09 3.87
CA THR A 147 -13.64 16.92 3.61
C THR A 147 -14.95 17.00 4.40
N PRO A 148 -16.12 16.98 3.75
CA PRO A 148 -17.41 16.94 4.44
C PRO A 148 -17.75 15.52 4.91
N TRP A 149 -17.43 15.22 6.17
CA TRP A 149 -17.66 13.90 6.79
C TRP A 149 -19.13 13.45 6.90
N SER A 150 -20.08 14.34 6.62
CA SER A 150 -21.50 14.00 6.61
C SER A 150 -21.91 13.15 5.40
N PHE A 151 -21.11 13.10 4.34
CA PHE A 151 -21.39 12.28 3.15
C PHE A 151 -20.14 11.67 2.50
N VAL A 152 -18.93 12.12 2.85
CA VAL A 152 -17.69 11.43 2.45
C VAL A 152 -17.37 10.38 3.53
N PRO A 153 -17.40 9.07 3.20
CA PRO A 153 -17.08 8.02 4.15
C PRO A 153 -15.58 8.03 4.47
N HIS A 154 -15.27 7.74 5.73
CA HIS A 154 -13.92 7.50 6.22
C HIS A 154 -13.35 6.21 5.61
N GLY A 155 -12.09 6.23 5.17
CA GLY A 155 -11.48 5.13 4.39
C GLY A 155 -11.52 3.77 5.08
N PHE A 156 -11.40 3.74 6.41
CA PHE A 156 -11.42 2.51 7.21
C PHE A 156 -12.79 2.14 7.81
N MET A 157 -13.86 2.83 7.41
CA MET A 157 -15.22 2.52 7.86
C MET A 157 -16.01 1.81 6.74
N PRO A 158 -16.91 0.86 7.07
CA PRO A 158 -17.67 0.09 6.08
C PRO A 158 -18.86 0.88 5.49
N PHE A 159 -18.71 2.19 5.31
CA PHE A 159 -19.77 3.09 4.87
C PHE A 159 -19.57 3.54 3.42
N THR A 160 -20.64 4.04 2.81
CA THR A 160 -20.65 4.60 1.44
C THR A 160 -21.08 6.08 1.47
N ASP A 161 -21.27 6.74 0.32
CA ASP A 161 -21.96 8.04 0.26
C ASP A 161 -23.42 7.98 0.72
N ARG A 162 -24.00 6.77 0.78
CA ARG A 162 -25.35 6.54 1.28
C ARG A 162 -25.29 6.09 2.73
N MET A 163 -25.34 7.07 3.64
CA MET A 163 -25.39 6.86 5.09
C MET A 163 -26.70 7.38 5.69
N SER A 164 -27.29 6.58 6.57
CA SER A 164 -28.30 7.00 7.54
C SER A 164 -27.73 8.03 8.52
N PHE A 165 -28.61 8.72 9.26
CA PHE A 165 -28.17 9.73 10.23
C PHE A 165 -27.15 9.18 11.25
N LEU A 166 -27.40 7.99 11.81
CA LEU A 166 -26.49 7.40 12.80
C LEU A 166 -25.14 6.99 12.19
N GLU A 167 -25.15 6.51 10.95
CA GLU A 167 -23.91 6.19 10.22
C GLU A 167 -23.08 7.46 9.96
N ARG A 168 -23.73 8.57 9.58
CA ARG A 168 -23.05 9.87 9.41
C ARG A 168 -22.41 10.36 10.70
N VAL A 169 -23.11 10.21 11.84
CA VAL A 169 -22.57 10.57 13.16
C VAL A 169 -21.33 9.72 13.47
N LYS A 170 -21.40 8.40 13.27
CA LYS A 170 -20.26 7.49 13.48
C LYS A 170 -19.09 7.81 12.55
N ASN A 171 -19.37 8.08 11.28
CA ASN A 171 -18.38 8.46 10.28
C ASN A 171 -17.65 9.76 10.63
N SER A 172 -18.43 10.77 11.03
CA SER A 172 -17.90 12.07 11.46
C SER A 172 -17.07 11.94 12.72
N TYR A 173 -17.51 11.12 13.68
CA TYR A 173 -16.74 10.83 14.89
C TYR A 173 -15.42 10.12 14.57
N ALA A 174 -15.42 9.10 13.70
CA ALA A 174 -14.20 8.38 13.31
C ALA A 174 -13.18 9.31 12.65
N SER A 175 -13.64 10.15 11.71
CA SER A 175 -12.79 11.12 11.01
C SER A 175 -12.25 12.21 11.94
N PHE A 176 -13.10 12.73 12.84
CA PHE A 176 -12.67 13.67 13.87
C PHE A 176 -11.64 13.05 14.82
N TYR A 177 -11.88 11.81 15.25
CA TYR A 177 -10.97 11.09 16.12
C TYR A 177 -9.59 10.91 15.46
N GLU A 178 -9.53 10.46 14.21
CA GLU A 178 -8.27 10.32 13.46
C GLU A 178 -7.55 11.67 13.36
N ASP A 179 -8.23 12.75 12.99
CA ASP A 179 -7.64 14.08 12.88
C ASP A 179 -7.03 14.58 14.21
N MET A 180 -7.77 14.41 15.31
CA MET A 180 -7.29 14.82 16.64
C MET A 180 -6.13 13.96 17.09
N ASP A 181 -6.19 12.66 16.84
CA ASP A 181 -5.11 11.74 17.15
C ASP A 181 -3.84 12.06 16.35
N ARG A 182 -3.99 12.35 15.05
CA ARG A 182 -2.89 12.80 14.19
C ARG A 182 -2.25 14.07 14.74
N LEU A 183 -3.06 15.06 15.09
CA LEU A 183 -2.58 16.36 15.56
C LEU A 183 -1.91 16.30 16.94
N LEU A 184 -2.51 15.58 17.89
CA LEU A 184 -2.13 15.62 19.30
C LEU A 184 -1.12 14.54 19.68
N ASN A 185 -1.15 13.39 19.00
CA ASN A 185 -0.34 12.24 19.37
C ASN A 185 0.70 11.89 18.29
N TYR A 186 0.29 11.77 17.03
CA TYR A 186 1.16 11.30 15.97
C TYR A 186 2.22 12.33 15.55
N PHE A 187 1.80 13.53 15.14
CA PHE A 187 2.73 14.55 14.64
C PHE A 187 3.83 14.90 15.65
N PRO A 188 3.58 15.04 16.97
CA PRO A 188 4.66 15.28 17.93
C PRO A 188 5.70 14.15 17.97
N LYS A 189 5.30 12.88 17.81
CA LYS A 189 6.23 11.75 17.75
C LYS A 189 7.05 11.77 16.47
N MET A 190 6.41 12.02 15.33
CA MET A 190 7.11 12.06 14.04
C MET A 190 8.01 13.30 13.92
N ASP A 191 7.62 14.44 14.49
CA ASP A 191 8.49 15.61 14.65
C ASP A 191 9.75 15.30 15.45
N ALA A 192 9.63 14.50 16.52
CA ALA A 192 10.78 14.10 17.33
C ALA A 192 11.75 13.24 16.52
N VAL A 193 11.24 12.29 15.74
CA VAL A 193 12.03 11.48 14.80
C VAL A 193 12.70 12.37 13.75
N ALA A 194 11.95 13.23 13.07
CA ALA A 194 12.50 14.15 12.07
C ALA A 194 13.62 15.02 12.66
N ARG A 195 13.42 15.55 13.87
CA ARG A 195 14.44 16.34 14.57
C ARG A 195 15.67 15.54 14.96
N GLU A 196 15.52 14.30 15.43
CA GLU A 196 16.64 13.42 15.81
C GLU A 196 17.58 13.19 14.62
N PHE A 197 17.02 12.87 13.44
CA PHE A 197 17.82 12.46 12.29
C PHE A 197 18.26 13.61 11.38
N PHE A 198 17.42 14.64 11.21
CA PHE A 198 17.71 15.75 10.30
C PHE A 198 18.23 17.00 11.02
N GLY A 199 17.97 17.17 12.32
CA GLY A 199 18.42 18.33 13.11
C GLY A 199 19.94 18.57 13.12
N PRO A 200 20.81 17.55 13.01
CA PRO A 200 22.25 17.78 12.88
C PRO A 200 22.69 18.40 11.55
N VAL A 201 21.85 18.39 10.51
CA VAL A 201 22.21 18.76 9.13
C VAL A 201 21.37 19.92 8.61
N LEU A 202 20.11 20.02 9.03
CA LEU A 202 19.22 21.14 8.76
C LEU A 202 19.28 22.14 9.91
N ALA A 203 19.51 23.42 9.60
CA ALA A 203 19.50 24.50 10.58
C ALA A 203 18.17 24.59 11.33
N GLU A 204 17.07 24.36 10.61
CA GLU A 204 15.72 24.24 11.17
C GLU A 204 15.03 23.08 10.47
N VAL A 205 14.48 22.14 11.24
CA VAL A 205 13.66 21.04 10.72
C VAL A 205 12.19 21.48 10.81
N PRO A 206 11.51 21.71 9.68
CA PRO A 206 10.10 22.07 9.68
C PRO A 206 9.26 20.98 10.35
N LYS A 207 8.13 21.38 10.93
CA LYS A 207 7.17 20.44 11.50
C LYS A 207 6.59 19.54 10.41
N VAL A 208 6.35 18.27 10.71
CA VAL A 208 5.82 17.30 9.73
C VAL A 208 4.48 17.77 9.13
N LYS A 209 3.62 18.37 9.95
CA LYS A 209 2.36 18.98 9.52
C LYS A 209 2.53 20.10 8.48
N HIS A 210 3.66 20.82 8.52
CA HIS A 210 3.99 21.84 7.52
C HIS A 210 4.55 21.18 6.26
N MET A 211 5.46 20.22 6.40
CA MET A 211 6.03 19.48 5.27
C MET A 211 4.94 18.79 4.41
N GLU A 212 3.90 18.23 5.05
CA GLU A 212 2.75 17.66 4.34
C GLU A 212 2.02 18.64 3.43
N ARG A 213 2.00 19.94 3.78
CA ARG A 213 1.31 20.98 3.00
C ARG A 213 2.13 21.51 1.83
N GLU A 214 3.39 21.11 1.74
CA GLU A 214 4.30 21.47 0.65
C GLU A 214 4.31 20.41 -0.47
N ILE A 215 3.51 19.35 -0.33
CA ILE A 215 3.31 18.35 -1.38
C ILE A 215 2.72 19.04 -2.61
N SER A 216 3.41 18.92 -3.74
CA SER A 216 3.04 19.57 -5.00
C SER A 216 1.99 18.77 -5.77
N VAL A 217 2.12 17.44 -5.79
CA VAL A 217 1.19 16.51 -6.46
C VAL A 217 1.07 15.24 -5.63
N MET A 218 -0.14 14.68 -5.57
CA MET A 218 -0.46 13.41 -4.96
C MET A 218 -1.06 12.46 -6.01
N LEU A 219 -0.35 11.39 -6.32
CA LEU A 219 -0.77 10.33 -7.22
C LEU A 219 -1.56 9.28 -6.44
N LEU A 220 -2.85 9.16 -6.73
CA LEU A 220 -3.76 8.30 -5.97
C LEU A 220 -4.02 7.00 -6.72
N ASN A 221 -3.90 5.85 -6.06
CA ASN A 221 -4.38 4.57 -6.57
C ASN A 221 -5.91 4.49 -6.55
N SER A 222 -6.56 5.38 -7.30
CA SER A 222 -8.01 5.49 -7.39
C SER A 222 -8.44 5.68 -8.85
N HIS A 223 -9.69 5.34 -9.15
CA HIS A 223 -10.30 5.54 -10.44
C HIS A 223 -11.69 6.15 -10.23
N ALA A 224 -11.88 7.39 -10.68
CA ALA A 224 -13.04 8.21 -10.32
C ALA A 224 -14.42 7.54 -10.52
N PRO A 225 -14.67 6.78 -11.60
CA PRO A 225 -15.94 6.05 -11.76
C PRO A 225 -16.23 4.98 -10.70
N LEU A 226 -15.20 4.51 -9.98
CA LEU A 226 -15.30 3.45 -8.99
C LEU A 226 -15.19 3.95 -7.54
N THR A 227 -15.06 5.26 -7.34
CA THR A 227 -14.90 5.85 -6.01
C THR A 227 -16.05 6.78 -5.64
N THR A 228 -16.28 6.89 -4.34
CA THR A 228 -17.27 7.82 -3.80
C THR A 228 -16.91 9.27 -4.10
N ALA A 229 -17.91 10.05 -4.48
CA ALA A 229 -17.78 11.49 -4.70
C ALA A 229 -17.18 12.18 -3.47
N ARG A 230 -16.11 12.95 -3.69
CA ARG A 230 -15.37 13.69 -2.66
C ARG A 230 -14.70 14.93 -3.25
N PRO A 231 -14.37 15.94 -2.44
CA PRO A 231 -13.56 17.06 -2.89
C PRO A 231 -12.20 16.60 -3.44
N THR A 232 -11.77 17.21 -4.53
CA THR A 232 -10.46 16.97 -5.15
C THR A 232 -9.95 18.27 -5.77
N VAL A 233 -8.65 18.31 -6.07
CA VAL A 233 -7.97 19.38 -6.83
C VAL A 233 -7.13 18.76 -7.94
N ASP A 234 -6.70 19.56 -8.91
CA ASP A 234 -5.90 19.08 -10.05
C ASP A 234 -4.57 18.43 -9.62
N ALA A 235 -4.03 18.84 -8.47
CA ALA A 235 -2.83 18.26 -7.88
C ALA A 235 -3.07 16.85 -7.26
N MET A 236 -4.31 16.40 -7.12
CA MET A 236 -4.66 15.05 -6.69
C MET A 236 -5.03 14.22 -7.90
N VAL A 237 -4.06 13.50 -8.45
CA VAL A 237 -4.16 12.84 -9.76
C VAL A 237 -4.50 11.36 -9.58
N PRO A 238 -5.69 10.89 -10.00
CA PRO A 238 -6.02 9.47 -9.98
C PRO A 238 -5.21 8.71 -11.04
N VAL A 239 -4.38 7.76 -10.60
CA VAL A 239 -3.56 6.90 -11.47
C VAL A 239 -3.86 5.41 -11.24
N GLY A 240 -5.05 5.12 -10.75
CA GLY A 240 -5.52 3.75 -10.56
C GLY A 240 -5.41 2.94 -11.86
N GLY A 241 -4.78 1.77 -11.78
CA GLY A 241 -4.56 0.89 -12.93
C GLY A 241 -3.31 1.19 -13.77
N MET A 242 -2.47 2.18 -13.41
CA MET A 242 -1.22 2.46 -14.15
C MET A 242 -0.24 1.28 -14.22
N HIS A 243 -0.39 0.29 -13.34
CA HIS A 243 0.43 -0.91 -13.28
C HIS A 243 -0.17 -2.08 -14.10
N ILE A 244 -1.25 -1.84 -14.84
CA ILE A 244 -1.90 -2.82 -15.71
C ILE A 244 -1.21 -2.75 -17.08
N TYR A 245 -0.37 -3.74 -17.35
CA TYR A 245 0.30 -3.91 -18.64
C TYR A 245 -0.41 -4.97 -19.49
N PRO A 246 -0.18 -4.99 -20.82
CA PRO A 246 -0.62 -6.08 -21.67
C PRO A 246 -0.23 -7.43 -21.07
N PRO A 247 -1.16 -8.41 -21.05
CA PRO A 247 -0.92 -9.63 -20.32
C PRO A 247 0.15 -10.48 -21.01
N LYS A 248 1.03 -11.07 -20.20
CA LYS A 248 2.01 -12.06 -20.67
C LYS A 248 1.30 -13.40 -20.91
N PRO A 249 1.77 -14.21 -21.89
CA PRO A 249 1.25 -15.55 -22.10
C PRO A 249 1.28 -16.38 -20.82
N LEU A 250 0.24 -17.20 -20.63
CA LEU A 250 0.16 -18.13 -19.52
C LEU A 250 1.19 -19.27 -19.67
N PRO A 251 1.74 -19.78 -18.57
CA PRO A 251 2.38 -21.10 -18.55
C PRO A 251 1.45 -22.16 -19.15
N ALA A 252 2.01 -23.09 -19.92
CA ALA A 252 1.24 -24.04 -20.73
C ALA A 252 0.27 -24.91 -19.91
N ASP A 253 0.65 -25.27 -18.69
CA ASP A 253 -0.16 -26.02 -17.74
C ASP A 253 -1.38 -25.22 -17.26
N MET A 254 -1.19 -23.93 -16.96
CA MET A 254 -2.27 -23.04 -16.56
C MET A 254 -3.20 -22.72 -17.74
N GLN A 255 -2.63 -22.53 -18.93
CA GLN A 255 -3.41 -22.32 -20.15
C GLN A 255 -4.29 -23.54 -20.44
N ALA A 256 -3.73 -24.76 -20.44
CA ALA A 256 -4.50 -25.99 -20.65
C ALA A 256 -5.59 -26.20 -19.58
N PHE A 257 -5.32 -25.80 -18.33
CA PHE A 257 -6.32 -25.83 -17.27
C PHE A 257 -7.44 -24.80 -17.49
N LEU A 258 -7.15 -23.60 -17.96
CA LEU A 258 -8.18 -22.60 -18.23
C LEU A 258 -8.94 -22.90 -19.53
N ASP A 259 -8.29 -23.44 -20.55
CA ASP A 259 -8.92 -23.83 -21.83
C ASP A 259 -9.96 -24.95 -21.66
N GLY A 260 -9.77 -25.82 -20.67
CA GLY A 260 -10.74 -26.87 -20.33
C GLY A 260 -11.91 -26.40 -19.45
N ALA A 261 -12.01 -25.11 -19.13
CA ALA A 261 -13.03 -24.55 -18.23
C ALA A 261 -14.34 -24.25 -18.98
N THR A 262 -15.11 -25.30 -19.33
CA THR A 262 -16.37 -25.17 -20.11
C THR A 262 -17.46 -24.35 -19.42
N GLU A 263 -17.45 -24.30 -18.09
CA GLU A 263 -18.43 -23.60 -17.25
C GLU A 263 -17.90 -22.25 -16.73
N GLY A 264 -16.75 -21.80 -17.25
CA GLY A 264 -16.02 -20.63 -16.82
C GLY A 264 -14.93 -20.94 -15.77
N ALA A 265 -14.13 -19.93 -15.47
CA ALA A 265 -13.01 -20.03 -14.54
C ALA A 265 -13.05 -18.91 -13.50
N ILE A 266 -12.63 -19.23 -12.27
CA ILE A 266 -12.51 -18.30 -11.15
C ILE A 266 -11.05 -18.17 -10.81
N PHE A 267 -10.54 -16.94 -10.75
CA PHE A 267 -9.26 -16.65 -10.13
C PHE A 267 -9.47 -16.23 -8.67
N PHE A 268 -8.74 -16.84 -7.76
CA PHE A 268 -8.79 -16.51 -6.34
C PHE A 268 -7.40 -16.23 -5.78
N SER A 269 -7.28 -15.13 -5.03
CA SER A 269 -6.04 -14.70 -4.40
C SER A 269 -6.36 -13.81 -3.20
N LEU A 270 -5.54 -13.91 -2.14
CA LEU A 270 -5.60 -13.03 -0.97
C LEU A 270 -4.52 -11.92 -1.01
N GLY A 271 -3.84 -11.75 -2.14
CA GLY A 271 -2.75 -10.80 -2.29
C GLY A 271 -1.37 -11.36 -1.89
N SER A 272 -0.41 -10.47 -1.63
CA SER A 272 0.96 -10.83 -1.21
C SER A 272 1.15 -10.85 0.30
N ASN A 273 0.38 -10.04 1.03
CA ASN A 273 0.52 -9.88 2.47
C ASN A 273 -0.23 -10.98 3.23
N VAL A 274 -1.45 -11.31 2.81
CA VAL A 274 -2.21 -12.46 3.34
C VAL A 274 -1.83 -13.69 2.52
N GLN A 275 -1.08 -14.61 3.12
CA GLN A 275 -0.76 -15.87 2.47
C GLN A 275 -1.86 -16.89 2.77
N SER A 276 -2.36 -17.55 1.72
CA SER A 276 -3.38 -18.60 1.82
C SER A 276 -2.89 -19.79 2.64
N LYS A 277 -1.57 -20.05 2.65
CA LYS A 277 -0.97 -21.10 3.49
C LYS A 277 -1.17 -20.88 5.00
N ASP A 278 -1.29 -19.62 5.42
CA ASP A 278 -1.45 -19.23 6.83
C ASP A 278 -2.93 -19.19 7.25
N MET A 279 -3.84 -19.57 6.34
CA MET A 279 -5.26 -19.63 6.61
C MET A 279 -5.57 -20.67 7.69
N PRO A 280 -6.41 -20.33 8.69
CA PRO A 280 -6.82 -21.30 9.70
C PRO A 280 -7.43 -22.55 9.06
N VAL A 281 -7.08 -23.74 9.54
CA VAL A 281 -7.47 -25.03 8.95
C VAL A 281 -8.97 -25.14 8.67
N LYS A 282 -9.81 -24.62 9.58
CA LYS A 282 -11.27 -24.61 9.40
C LYS A 282 -11.70 -23.78 8.19
N MET A 283 -11.07 -22.62 7.97
CA MET A 283 -11.35 -21.74 6.85
C MET A 283 -10.81 -22.36 5.54
N LEU A 284 -9.61 -22.93 5.54
CA LEU A 284 -9.04 -23.64 4.39
C LEU A 284 -9.96 -24.77 3.91
N ARG A 285 -10.44 -25.61 4.82
CA ARG A 285 -11.40 -26.69 4.50
C ARG A 285 -12.70 -26.15 3.91
N LEU A 286 -13.21 -25.04 4.44
CA LEU A 286 -14.41 -24.40 3.91
C LEU A 286 -14.20 -23.91 2.47
N PHE A 287 -13.07 -23.26 2.18
CA PHE A 287 -12.73 -22.83 0.82
C PHE A 287 -12.61 -24.01 -0.13
N LEU A 288 -11.91 -25.09 0.25
CA LEU A 288 -11.81 -26.29 -0.58
C LEU A 288 -13.17 -26.95 -0.83
N GLN A 289 -14.03 -27.03 0.18
CA GLN A 289 -15.38 -27.58 0.03
C GLN A 289 -16.23 -26.72 -0.90
N VAL A 290 -16.19 -25.39 -0.74
CA VAL A 290 -16.94 -24.47 -1.60
C VAL A 290 -16.41 -24.55 -3.03
N PHE A 291 -15.11 -24.37 -3.25
CA PHE A 291 -14.50 -24.44 -4.57
C PHE A 291 -14.77 -25.78 -5.25
N GLY A 292 -14.65 -26.90 -4.54
CA GLY A 292 -14.94 -28.24 -5.06
C GLY A 292 -16.41 -28.47 -5.46
N SER A 293 -17.34 -27.67 -4.94
CA SER A 293 -18.76 -27.76 -5.30
C SER A 293 -19.15 -26.86 -6.48
N LEU A 294 -18.25 -25.99 -6.93
CA LEU A 294 -18.45 -25.13 -8.10
C LEU A 294 -18.25 -25.91 -9.40
N LYS A 295 -18.99 -25.54 -10.42
CA LYS A 295 -18.82 -26.07 -11.78
C LYS A 295 -17.62 -25.44 -12.50
N GLN A 296 -17.25 -24.23 -12.10
CA GLN A 296 -16.11 -23.48 -12.63
C GLN A 296 -14.79 -24.14 -12.22
N ARG A 297 -13.77 -23.96 -13.06
CA ARG A 297 -12.39 -24.23 -12.66
C ARG A 297 -11.86 -23.09 -11.80
N VAL A 298 -11.26 -23.39 -10.65
CA VAL A 298 -10.72 -22.39 -9.73
C VAL A 298 -9.21 -22.40 -9.78
N LEU A 299 -8.62 -21.30 -10.23
CA LEU A 299 -7.19 -21.05 -10.16
C LEU A 299 -6.89 -20.24 -8.89
N TRP A 300 -6.21 -20.84 -7.92
CA TRP A 300 -5.93 -20.25 -6.62
C TRP A 300 -4.44 -19.91 -6.46
N LYS A 301 -4.11 -18.64 -6.23
CA LYS A 301 -2.78 -18.24 -5.73
C LYS A 301 -2.58 -18.77 -4.30
N PHE A 302 -1.73 -19.78 -4.14
CA PHE A 302 -1.46 -20.43 -2.86
C PHE A 302 0.04 -20.64 -2.67
N GLU A 303 0.59 -20.22 -1.54
CA GLU A 303 2.05 -20.13 -1.33
C GLU A 303 2.75 -21.47 -1.06
N ASP A 304 1.97 -22.50 -0.76
CA ASP A 304 2.38 -23.90 -0.59
C ASP A 304 1.63 -24.82 -1.59
N GLU A 305 2.32 -25.18 -2.67
CA GLU A 305 1.77 -26.06 -3.72
C GLU A 305 1.76 -27.55 -3.30
N SER A 306 2.29 -27.90 -2.13
CA SER A 306 2.28 -29.29 -1.61
C SER A 306 0.97 -29.69 -0.95
N ILE A 307 -0.01 -28.78 -0.90
CA ILE A 307 -1.35 -29.04 -0.37
C ILE A 307 -1.95 -30.29 -1.02
N SER A 308 -2.32 -31.26 -0.18
CA SER A 308 -2.96 -32.50 -0.62
C SER A 308 -4.48 -32.35 -0.62
N GLN A 309 -5.17 -33.24 -1.35
CA GLN A 309 -6.63 -33.31 -1.43
C GLN A 309 -7.29 -32.08 -2.08
N LEU A 310 -6.67 -31.53 -3.13
CA LEU A 310 -7.32 -30.52 -3.97
C LEU A 310 -8.48 -31.16 -4.76
N PRO A 311 -9.67 -30.52 -4.82
CA PRO A 311 -10.72 -30.93 -5.75
C PRO A 311 -10.24 -30.86 -7.21
N ASP A 312 -10.78 -31.73 -8.07
CA ASP A 312 -10.36 -31.84 -9.48
C ASP A 312 -10.49 -30.53 -10.29
N ASN A 313 -11.42 -29.67 -9.89
CA ASN A 313 -11.64 -28.37 -10.51
C ASN A 313 -10.78 -27.25 -9.90
N VAL A 314 -9.86 -27.54 -8.98
CA VAL A 314 -9.01 -26.53 -8.31
C VAL A 314 -7.54 -26.73 -8.67
N MET A 315 -6.91 -25.68 -9.18
CA MET A 315 -5.47 -25.61 -9.41
C MET A 315 -4.84 -24.58 -8.47
N VAL A 316 -3.77 -24.95 -7.76
CA VAL A 316 -2.97 -24.01 -6.96
C VAL A 316 -1.65 -23.66 -7.65
N ARG A 317 -1.26 -22.40 -7.59
CA ARG A 317 0.09 -21.94 -8.00
C ARG A 317 0.59 -20.87 -7.05
N LYS A 318 1.88 -20.87 -6.73
CA LYS A 318 2.51 -19.89 -5.86
C LYS A 318 2.60 -18.51 -6.50
N TYR A 319 2.93 -18.47 -7.79
CA TYR A 319 3.08 -17.23 -8.54
C TYR A 319 2.11 -17.20 -9.72
N ILE A 320 1.22 -16.22 -9.68
CA ILE A 320 0.24 -15.94 -10.73
C ILE A 320 0.33 -14.43 -10.98
N TYR A 321 0.63 -14.02 -12.21
CA TYR A 321 0.67 -12.61 -12.57
C TYR A 321 -0.75 -12.02 -12.54
N ILE A 322 -0.93 -10.85 -11.94
CA ILE A 322 -2.26 -10.22 -11.84
C ILE A 322 -2.83 -9.84 -13.21
N SER A 323 -1.97 -9.62 -14.22
CA SER A 323 -2.38 -9.42 -15.61
C SER A 323 -3.14 -10.62 -16.19
N LEU A 324 -3.04 -11.81 -15.57
CA LEU A 324 -3.78 -13.00 -15.97
C LEU A 324 -5.29 -12.87 -15.77
N ILE A 325 -5.74 -11.92 -14.94
CA ILE A 325 -7.16 -11.58 -14.79
C ILE A 325 -7.79 -11.23 -16.14
N ILE A 326 -7.03 -10.56 -17.02
CA ILE A 326 -7.49 -10.15 -18.36
C ILE A 326 -7.77 -11.37 -19.25
N HIS A 327 -7.13 -12.52 -18.99
CA HIS A 327 -7.41 -13.76 -19.71
C HIS A 327 -8.64 -14.51 -19.17
N ILE A 328 -9.11 -14.19 -17.96
CA ILE A 328 -10.18 -14.91 -17.26
C ILE A 328 -11.54 -14.22 -17.44
N THR A 329 -11.63 -13.19 -18.29
CA THR A 329 -12.87 -12.46 -18.63
C THR A 329 -13.84 -13.27 -19.48
N ALA A 330 -14.34 -14.39 -18.94
CA ALA A 330 -15.60 -14.98 -19.33
C ALA A 330 -16.61 -14.94 -18.18
N HIS A 331 -16.34 -15.42 -16.96
CA HIS A 331 -17.38 -15.44 -15.91
C HIS A 331 -16.83 -15.33 -14.47
N ILE A 332 -17.17 -14.20 -13.80
CA ILE A 332 -17.07 -13.92 -12.35
C ILE A 332 -15.68 -14.14 -11.71
N GLY A 333 -14.91 -13.07 -11.60
CA GLY A 333 -13.80 -12.98 -10.64
C GLY A 333 -14.32 -12.59 -9.25
N ILE A 334 -14.17 -13.47 -8.26
CA ILE A 334 -14.42 -13.12 -6.85
C ILE A 334 -13.08 -12.70 -6.25
N TYR A 335 -12.87 -11.39 -6.13
CA TYR A 335 -11.73 -10.81 -5.45
C TYR A 335 -12.09 -10.55 -3.99
N PHE A 336 -11.37 -11.17 -3.08
CA PHE A 336 -11.22 -10.63 -1.73
C PHE A 336 -9.89 -9.89 -1.73
N VAL A 337 -9.93 -8.60 -2.09
CA VAL A 337 -8.83 -7.70 -1.75
C VAL A 337 -8.92 -7.52 -0.25
N ALA A 338 -8.09 -8.26 0.49
CA ALA A 338 -7.73 -7.82 1.82
C ALA A 338 -6.96 -6.51 1.65
N ALA A 339 -7.68 -5.39 1.72
CA ALA A 339 -7.04 -4.15 2.15
C ALA A 339 -6.39 -4.47 3.52
N PRO A 340 -5.13 -4.07 3.73
CA PRO A 340 -4.41 -4.36 4.96
C PRO A 340 -5.19 -3.94 6.19
#